data_AF-A0A2J0MNP0-F1
#
_entry.id   AF-A0A2J0MNP0-F1
#
_cell.length_a   1.000
_cell.length_b   1.000
_cell.length_c   1.000
_cell.angle_alpha   90.00
_cell.angle_beta   90.00
_cell.angle_gamma   90.00
#
_symmetry.space_group_name_H-M   'P 1'
#
loop_
_entity.id
_entity.type
_entity.pdbx_description
1 polymer ?
#
loop_
_entity_poly.entity_id
_entity_poly.type
_entity_poly.pdbx_seq_one_letter_code
_entity_poly.pdbx_strand_id
1 'polypeptide(L)'
;MAREWFKKTAAFIAAKKKKVGTAGLAYSFDYCVNWLFNYPLYIYVMNDYGLKYGFLIMSCLSFSICLAYILIYDIIKKDLFLLEDAKEFMEKIGSYGGESRAKKLLAWIVRKGGFFSAFLILSLWKDPFYTTAFCRKGKYDGLSRRDWGIFLGSVVIGNAVWALSVFGGIEVFKRVFLK
;
A
#
# COMPACT_ATOMS: atom_id res chain seq x y z
N MET A 1 -29.11 11.49 12.14
CA MET A 1 -27.64 11.35 12.07
C MET A 1 -27.14 10.63 10.83
N ALA A 2 -27.47 9.35 10.57
CA ALA A 2 -26.95 8.61 9.39
C ALA A 2 -27.28 9.28 8.05
N ARG A 3 -28.52 9.77 7.86
CA ARG A 3 -28.98 10.42 6.63
C ARG A 3 -28.24 11.73 6.30
N GLU A 4 -27.81 12.45 7.32
CA GLU A 4 -27.06 13.71 7.18
C GLU A 4 -25.59 13.44 6.86
N TRP A 5 -25.03 12.37 7.44
CA TRP A 5 -23.71 11.86 7.11
C TRP A 5 -23.63 11.38 5.66
N PHE A 6 -24.60 10.57 5.19
CA PHE A 6 -24.67 10.15 3.79
C PHE A 6 -24.78 11.31 2.80
N LYS A 7 -25.54 12.36 3.12
CA LYS A 7 -25.62 13.58 2.28
C LYS A 7 -24.29 14.32 2.21
N LYS A 8 -23.58 14.46 3.34
CA LYS A 8 -22.24 15.08 3.38
C LYS A 8 -21.20 14.26 2.61
N THR A 9 -21.24 12.92 2.73
CA THR A 9 -20.36 12.01 1.99
C THR A 9 -20.66 12.04 0.48
N ALA A 10 -21.93 12.02 0.09
CA ALA A 10 -22.34 12.12 -1.31
C ALA A 10 -21.96 13.48 -1.93
N ALA A 11 -22.13 14.59 -1.19
CA ALA A 11 -21.72 15.92 -1.64
C ALA A 11 -20.19 16.03 -1.78
N PHE A 12 -19.42 15.43 -0.86
CA PHE A 12 -17.96 15.34 -0.95
C PHE A 12 -17.51 14.53 -2.18
N ILE A 13 -18.13 13.37 -2.42
CA ILE A 13 -17.87 12.52 -3.60
C ILE A 13 -18.23 13.27 -4.88
N ALA A 14 -19.37 13.98 -4.92
CA ALA A 14 -19.79 14.77 -6.07
C ALA A 14 -18.83 15.95 -6.35
N ALA A 15 -18.38 16.66 -5.30
CA ALA A 15 -17.42 17.75 -5.41
C ALA A 15 -16.03 17.28 -5.87
N LYS A 16 -15.65 16.02 -5.55
CA LYS A 16 -14.40 15.40 -5.99
C LYS A 16 -14.60 14.35 -7.11
N LYS A 17 -15.73 14.35 -7.82
CA LYS A 17 -16.11 13.26 -8.76
C LYS A 17 -15.03 12.93 -9.78
N LYS A 18 -14.37 13.96 -10.33
CA LYS A 18 -13.25 13.79 -11.27
C LYS A 18 -12.03 13.13 -10.61
N LYS A 19 -11.66 13.56 -9.40
CA LYS A 19 -10.51 12.99 -8.64
C LYS A 19 -10.79 11.55 -8.20
N VAL A 20 -12.01 11.27 -7.72
CA VAL A 20 -12.45 9.92 -7.35
C VAL A 20 -12.50 9.00 -8.57
N GLY A 21 -12.98 9.50 -9.72
CA GLY A 21 -12.98 8.73 -10.97
C GLY A 21 -11.58 8.39 -11.45
N THR A 22 -10.66 9.36 -11.44
CA THR A 22 -9.24 9.11 -11.76
C THR A 22 -8.61 8.11 -10.79
N ALA A 23 -8.92 8.22 -9.50
CA ALA A 23 -8.42 7.28 -8.51
C ALA A 23 -8.98 5.87 -8.68
N GLY A 24 -10.27 5.75 -8.97
CA GLY A 24 -10.87 4.46 -9.30
C GLY A 24 -10.16 3.77 -10.46
N LEU A 25 -9.87 4.51 -11.54
CA LEU A 25 -9.12 3.96 -12.69
C LEU A 25 -7.69 3.55 -12.31
N ALA A 26 -6.98 4.37 -11.52
CA ALA A 26 -5.64 4.05 -11.06
C ALA A 26 -5.62 2.79 -10.19
N TYR A 27 -6.55 2.67 -9.23
CA TYR A 27 -6.71 1.48 -8.40
C TYR A 27 -7.11 0.23 -9.20
N SER A 28 -7.97 0.37 -10.22
CA SER A 28 -8.32 -0.76 -11.09
C SER A 28 -7.13 -1.26 -11.89
N PHE A 29 -6.33 -0.35 -12.46
CA PHE A 29 -5.11 -0.72 -13.17
C PHE A 29 -4.10 -1.40 -12.24
N ASP A 30 -3.86 -0.79 -11.07
CA ASP A 30 -3.01 -1.35 -10.03
C ASP A 30 -3.47 -2.74 -9.59
N TYR A 31 -4.78 -2.94 -9.39
CA TYR A 31 -5.36 -4.24 -9.04
C TYR A 31 -5.07 -5.30 -10.11
N CYS A 32 -5.20 -4.96 -11.40
CA CYS A 32 -4.87 -5.89 -12.49
C CYS A 32 -3.40 -6.29 -12.47
N VAL A 33 -2.50 -5.31 -12.31
CA VAL A 33 -1.05 -5.57 -12.23
C VAL A 33 -0.73 -6.44 -11.02
N ASN A 34 -1.26 -6.09 -9.85
CA ASN A 34 -1.07 -6.84 -8.61
C ASN A 34 -1.64 -8.25 -8.68
N TRP A 35 -2.78 -8.44 -9.33
CA TRP A 35 -3.35 -9.77 -9.52
C TRP A 35 -2.43 -10.63 -10.39
N LEU A 36 -1.97 -10.12 -11.54
CA LEU A 36 -1.05 -10.83 -12.42
C LEU A 36 0.29 -11.12 -11.72
N PHE A 37 0.80 -10.16 -10.95
CA PHE A 37 2.06 -10.29 -10.24
C PHE A 37 1.98 -11.33 -9.12
N ASN A 38 0.95 -11.25 -8.26
CA ASN A 38 0.86 -12.03 -7.03
C ASN A 38 0.33 -13.46 -7.24
N TYR A 39 -0.48 -13.69 -8.27
CA TYR A 39 -1.08 -15.01 -8.50
C TYR A 39 -0.35 -15.80 -9.58
N PRO A 40 -0.57 -15.61 -10.89
CA PRO A 40 0.03 -16.48 -11.89
C PRO A 40 1.56 -16.39 -11.87
N LEU A 41 2.13 -15.19 -11.79
CA LEU A 41 3.58 -15.02 -11.81
C LEU A 41 4.25 -15.50 -10.52
N TYR A 42 3.81 -15.03 -9.35
CA TYR A 42 4.42 -15.39 -8.07
C TYR A 42 4.32 -16.91 -7.81
N ILE A 43 3.15 -17.51 -8.03
CA ILE A 43 2.96 -18.96 -7.82
C ILE A 43 3.88 -19.75 -8.76
N TYR A 44 3.93 -19.38 -10.05
CA TYR A 44 4.81 -20.01 -11.03
C TYR A 44 6.28 -19.95 -10.61
N VAL A 45 6.78 -18.76 -10.32
CA VAL A 45 8.19 -18.55 -9.93
C VAL A 45 8.53 -19.31 -8.65
N MET A 46 7.65 -19.27 -7.64
CA MET A 46 7.88 -19.97 -6.38
C MET A 46 7.81 -21.48 -6.52
N ASN A 47 6.96 -21.99 -7.41
CA ASN A 47 6.86 -23.42 -7.68
C ASN A 47 8.11 -23.98 -8.37
N ASP A 48 8.63 -23.25 -9.37
CA ASP A 48 9.72 -23.73 -10.23
C ASP A 48 11.10 -23.48 -9.61
N TYR A 49 11.30 -22.34 -8.95
CA TYR A 49 12.60 -21.93 -8.42
C TYR A 49 12.74 -22.11 -6.90
N GLY A 50 11.65 -22.47 -6.23
CA GLY A 50 11.60 -22.65 -4.77
C GLY A 50 11.75 -21.35 -3.99
N LEU A 51 11.77 -21.46 -2.66
CA LEU A 51 11.74 -20.31 -1.77
C LEU A 51 12.91 -19.34 -1.95
N LYS A 52 14.16 -19.84 -2.02
CA LYS A 52 15.35 -18.98 -2.03
C LYS A 52 15.47 -18.15 -3.31
N TYR A 53 15.44 -18.82 -4.47
CA TYR A 53 15.60 -18.13 -5.76
C TYR A 53 14.30 -17.42 -6.17
N GLY A 54 13.14 -17.99 -5.87
CA GLY A 54 11.85 -17.34 -6.09
C GLY A 54 11.72 -16.03 -5.31
N PHE A 55 12.07 -16.02 -4.02
CA PHE A 55 12.11 -14.79 -3.22
C PHE A 55 13.01 -13.72 -3.83
N LEU A 56 14.21 -14.08 -4.29
CA LEU A 56 15.14 -13.12 -4.88
C LEU A 56 14.59 -12.54 -6.18
N ILE A 57 14.12 -13.39 -7.09
CA ILE A 57 13.54 -12.98 -8.38
C ILE A 57 12.35 -12.05 -8.15
N MET A 58 11.42 -12.45 -7.29
CA MET A 58 10.21 -11.67 -7.02
C MET A 58 10.50 -10.37 -6.28
N SER A 59 11.50 -10.35 -5.40
CA SER A 59 11.96 -9.11 -4.75
C SER A 59 12.54 -8.13 -5.76
N CYS A 60 13.36 -8.59 -6.71
CA CYS A 60 13.92 -7.74 -7.78
C CYS A 60 12.83 -7.20 -8.72
N LEU A 61 11.86 -8.03 -9.10
CA LEU A 61 10.74 -7.60 -9.93
C LEU A 61 9.82 -6.61 -9.19
N SER A 62 9.48 -6.90 -7.93
CA SER A 62 8.68 -6.03 -7.06
C SER A 62 9.37 -4.68 -6.87
N PHE A 63 10.68 -4.68 -6.59
CA PHE A 63 11.50 -3.47 -6.54
C PHE A 63 11.38 -2.67 -7.83
N SER A 64 11.54 -3.31 -8.98
CA SER A 64 11.54 -2.63 -10.29
C SER A 64 10.18 -2.00 -10.61
N ILE A 65 9.09 -2.75 -10.43
CA ILE A 65 7.72 -2.27 -10.71
C ILE A 65 7.34 -1.16 -9.73
N CYS A 66 7.57 -1.35 -8.43
CA CYS A 66 7.21 -0.33 -7.45
C CYS A 66 8.05 0.93 -7.61
N LEU A 67 9.34 0.81 -7.97
CA LEU A 67 10.17 1.96 -8.27
C LEU A 67 9.65 2.71 -9.50
N ALA A 68 9.27 1.99 -10.56
CA ALA A 68 8.65 2.60 -11.73
C ALA A 68 7.37 3.36 -11.37
N TYR A 69 6.52 2.80 -10.48
CA TYR A 69 5.34 3.51 -9.98
C TYR A 69 5.68 4.79 -9.23
N ILE A 70 6.70 4.77 -8.36
CA ILE A 70 7.16 5.98 -7.65
C ILE A 70 7.61 7.04 -8.68
N LEU A 71 8.43 6.65 -9.65
CA LEU A 71 8.94 7.57 -10.67
C LEU A 71 7.81 8.15 -11.52
N ILE A 72 6.87 7.32 -11.98
CA ILE A 72 5.69 7.77 -12.74
C ILE A 72 4.84 8.72 -11.89
N TYR A 73 4.63 8.38 -10.61
CA TYR A 73 3.85 9.20 -9.69
C TYR A 73 4.50 10.59 -9.48
N ASP A 74 5.83 10.65 -9.37
CA ASP A 74 6.61 11.89 -9.26
C ASP A 74 6.62 12.70 -10.56
N ILE A 75 6.64 12.04 -11.72
CA ILE A 75 6.55 12.71 -13.05
C ILE A 75 5.16 13.32 -13.25
N ILE A 76 4.10 12.56 -12.97
CA ILE A 76 2.72 12.99 -13.21
C ILE A 76 2.31 14.10 -12.25
N LYS A 77 2.88 14.15 -11.03
CA LYS A 77 2.58 15.15 -9.98
C LYS A 77 1.09 15.26 -9.65
N LYS A 78 0.34 14.17 -9.84
CA LYS A 78 -1.08 14.08 -9.49
C LYS A 78 -1.27 13.01 -8.45
N ASP A 79 -2.13 13.31 -7.48
CA ASP A 79 -2.54 12.35 -6.47
C ASP A 79 -3.55 11.36 -7.04
N LEU A 80 -3.03 10.42 -7.84
CA LEU A 80 -3.82 9.39 -8.51
C LEU A 80 -4.48 8.46 -7.51
N PHE A 81 -3.82 8.12 -6.39
CA PHE A 81 -4.31 7.11 -5.44
C PHE A 81 -4.98 7.69 -4.19
N LEU A 82 -5.23 9.01 -4.15
CA LEU A 82 -5.76 9.73 -2.98
C LEU A 82 -4.88 9.56 -1.72
N LEU A 83 -3.57 9.30 -1.89
CA LEU A 83 -2.64 9.06 -0.78
C LEU A 83 -2.38 10.34 -0.01
N GLU A 84 -2.28 11.47 -0.71
CA GLU A 84 -2.10 12.77 -0.08
C GLU A 84 -3.36 13.20 0.67
N ASP A 85 -4.55 12.96 0.09
CA ASP A 85 -5.82 13.18 0.79
C ASP A 85 -5.92 12.29 2.05
N ALA A 86 -5.46 11.03 1.98
CA ALA A 86 -5.45 10.12 3.12
C ALA A 86 -4.49 10.57 4.23
N LYS A 87 -3.29 11.05 3.87
CA LYS A 87 -2.35 11.64 4.84
C LYS A 87 -2.95 12.86 5.53
N GLU A 88 -3.51 13.80 4.76
CA GLU A 88 -4.11 15.01 5.30
C GLU A 88 -5.27 14.68 6.25
N PHE A 89 -6.08 13.67 5.90
CA PHE A 89 -7.14 13.18 6.77
C PHE A 89 -6.60 12.58 8.07
N MET A 90 -5.54 11.77 8.00
CA MET A 90 -4.88 11.19 9.17
C MET A 90 -4.26 12.27 10.07
N GLU A 91 -3.62 13.29 9.50
CA GLU A 91 -3.09 14.43 10.24
C GLU A 91 -4.21 15.20 10.96
N LYS A 92 -5.33 15.48 10.29
CA LYS A 92 -6.51 16.13 10.88
C LYS A 92 -7.11 15.33 12.04
N ILE A 93 -7.14 14.01 11.94
CA ILE A 93 -7.59 13.15 13.05
C ILE A 93 -6.57 13.21 14.18
N GLY A 94 -5.27 13.09 13.88
CA GLY A 94 -4.20 13.12 14.87
C GLY A 94 -4.12 14.44 15.64
N SER A 95 -4.47 15.56 15.01
CA SER A 95 -4.52 16.89 15.63
C SER A 95 -5.83 17.22 16.34
N TYR A 96 -6.78 16.28 16.44
CA TYR A 96 -8.08 16.54 17.04
C TYR A 96 -7.97 16.79 18.56
N GLY A 97 -8.36 18.00 18.99
CA GLY A 97 -8.37 18.43 20.40
C GLY A 97 -9.76 18.63 21.02
N GLY A 98 -10.84 18.31 20.30
CA GLY A 98 -12.22 18.56 20.77
C GLY A 98 -12.73 17.55 21.83
N GLU A 99 -13.96 17.74 22.31
CA GLU A 99 -14.48 17.02 23.50
C GLU A 99 -14.94 15.58 23.26
N SER A 100 -15.16 15.16 22.02
CA SER A 100 -15.72 13.83 21.72
C SER A 100 -14.75 12.71 22.10
N ARG A 101 -15.16 11.84 23.04
CA ARG A 101 -14.37 10.70 23.54
C ARG A 101 -13.95 9.74 22.42
N ALA A 102 -14.85 9.41 21.49
CA ALA A 102 -14.55 8.53 20.36
C ALA A 102 -13.49 9.13 19.43
N LYS A 103 -13.57 10.44 19.16
CA LYS A 103 -12.58 11.13 18.32
C LYS A 103 -11.23 11.31 19.03
N LYS A 104 -11.23 11.51 20.36
CA LYS A 104 -9.99 11.50 21.17
C LYS A 104 -9.30 10.14 21.14
N LEU A 105 -10.06 9.04 21.21
CA LEU A 105 -9.50 7.69 21.08
C LEU A 105 -8.88 7.48 19.69
N LEU A 106 -9.58 7.83 18.62
CA LEU A 106 -9.04 7.77 17.26
C LEU A 106 -7.78 8.63 17.09
N ALA A 107 -7.79 9.87 17.60
CA ALA A 107 -6.62 10.74 17.59
C ALA A 107 -5.44 10.12 18.35
N TRP A 108 -5.69 9.52 19.51
CA TRP A 108 -4.67 8.81 20.28
C TRP A 108 -4.11 7.61 19.52
N ILE A 109 -4.95 6.81 18.86
CA ILE A 109 -4.50 5.68 18.02
C ILE A 109 -3.61 6.17 16.88
N VAL A 110 -4.01 7.24 16.18
CA VAL A 110 -3.22 7.82 15.07
C VAL A 110 -1.89 8.37 15.58
N ARG A 111 -1.90 9.11 16.70
CA ARG A 111 -0.68 9.67 17.31
C ARG A 111 0.27 8.57 17.82
N LYS A 112 -0.27 7.52 18.44
CA LYS A 112 0.52 6.42 19.02
C LYS A 112 1.01 5.44 17.95
N GLY A 113 0.24 5.22 16.89
CA GLY A 113 0.64 4.39 15.74
C GLY A 113 1.91 4.96 15.09
N GLY A 114 2.01 6.27 14.96
CA GLY A 114 3.22 6.94 14.50
C GLY A 114 3.72 6.43 13.14
N PHE A 115 4.94 6.88 12.79
CA PHE A 115 5.57 6.50 11.53
C PHE A 115 5.84 4.99 11.43
N PHE A 116 6.33 4.38 12.51
CA PHE A 116 6.78 3.00 12.50
C PHE A 116 5.63 2.00 12.34
N SER A 117 4.49 2.20 13.02
CA SER A 117 3.36 1.29 12.84
C SER A 117 2.73 1.46 11.46
N ALA A 118 2.65 2.69 10.94
CA ALA A 118 2.19 2.91 9.57
C ALA A 118 3.10 2.20 8.56
N PHE A 119 4.42 2.33 8.71
CA PHE A 119 5.40 1.64 7.89
C PHE A 119 5.23 0.12 7.93
N LEU A 120 5.14 -0.48 9.13
CA LEU A 120 4.99 -1.93 9.27
C LEU A 120 3.65 -2.43 8.71
N ILE A 121 2.53 -1.81 9.09
CA ILE A 121 1.21 -2.23 8.62
C ILE A 121 1.13 -2.13 7.11
N LEU A 122 1.60 -1.04 6.52
CA LEU A 122 1.59 -0.88 5.07
C LEU A 122 2.55 -1.86 4.41
N SER A 123 3.76 -2.07 4.92
CA SER A 123 4.70 -3.06 4.33
C SER A 123 4.16 -4.49 4.33
N LEU A 124 3.29 -4.83 5.29
CA LEU A 124 2.69 -6.17 5.41
C LEU A 124 1.46 -6.35 4.52
N TRP A 125 0.69 -5.28 4.27
CA TRP A 125 -0.62 -5.34 3.62
C TRP A 125 -0.69 -4.66 2.25
N LYS A 126 0.31 -3.85 1.92
CA LYS A 126 0.36 -3.01 0.72
C LYS A 126 1.74 -3.08 0.09
N ASP A 127 1.79 -2.76 -1.20
CA ASP A 127 3.04 -2.81 -1.93
C ASP A 127 4.03 -1.72 -1.48
N PRO A 128 5.33 -1.92 -1.73
CA PRO A 128 6.38 -0.96 -1.42
C PRO A 128 6.12 0.45 -1.97
N PHE A 129 5.46 0.56 -3.12
CA PHE A 129 5.01 1.83 -3.68
C PHE A 129 4.10 2.59 -2.71
N TYR A 130 2.98 1.99 -2.30
CA TYR A 130 2.00 2.63 -1.40
C TYR A 130 2.62 2.97 -0.05
N THR A 131 3.41 2.04 0.50
CA THR A 131 4.11 2.25 1.77
C THR A 131 5.03 3.45 1.69
N THR A 132 5.84 3.53 0.63
CA THR A 132 6.81 4.63 0.45
C THR A 132 6.10 5.94 0.17
N ALA A 133 5.14 5.95 -0.76
CA ALA A 133 4.35 7.13 -1.10
C ALA A 133 3.60 7.68 0.13
N PHE A 134 3.09 6.81 1.02
CA PHE A 134 2.44 7.22 2.26
C PHE A 134 3.42 7.67 3.36
N CYS A 135 4.55 7.00 3.52
CA CYS A 135 5.47 7.25 4.64
C CYS A 135 6.53 8.34 4.34
N ARG A 136 6.71 8.72 3.06
CA ARG A 136 7.64 9.80 2.68
C ARG A 136 7.17 11.17 3.13
N LYS A 137 8.13 12.04 3.48
CA LYS A 137 7.89 13.43 3.91
C LYS A 137 7.64 14.38 2.73
N GLY A 138 8.23 14.09 1.58
CA GLY A 138 8.02 14.82 0.32
C GLY A 138 6.79 14.35 -0.45
N LYS A 139 6.45 15.05 -1.53
CA LYS A 139 5.27 14.72 -2.36
C LYS A 139 5.61 14.29 -3.78
N TYR A 140 6.53 14.97 -4.46
CA TYR A 140 6.86 14.75 -5.88
C TYR A 140 8.31 15.19 -6.21
N ASP A 141 9.19 15.04 -5.24
CA ASP A 141 10.56 15.56 -5.20
C ASP A 141 11.60 14.44 -5.26
N GLY A 142 11.20 13.25 -5.70
CA GLY A 142 12.03 12.06 -5.71
C GLY A 142 12.10 11.37 -4.35
N LEU A 143 13.06 10.46 -4.20
CA LEU A 143 13.30 9.71 -2.96
C LEU A 143 14.52 10.27 -2.23
N SER A 144 14.30 10.80 -1.02
CA SER A 144 15.39 11.13 -0.12
C SER A 144 16.08 9.85 0.41
N ARG A 145 17.24 9.98 1.05
CA ARG A 145 17.93 8.83 1.68
C ARG A 145 17.04 8.07 2.67
N ARG A 146 16.17 8.78 3.39
CA ARG A 146 15.20 8.16 4.30
C ARG A 146 14.13 7.39 3.52
N ASP A 147 13.62 7.96 2.43
CA ASP A 147 12.56 7.35 1.63
C ASP A 147 13.06 6.09 0.91
N TRP A 148 14.33 6.08 0.48
CA TRP A 148 15.00 4.86 0.02
C TRP A 148 15.04 3.76 1.09
N GLY A 149 15.32 4.11 2.35
CA GLY A 149 15.27 3.16 3.46
C GLY A 149 13.87 2.59 3.68
N ILE A 150 12.83 3.41 3.58
CA ILE A 150 11.42 2.98 3.64
C ILE A 150 11.11 2.04 2.47
N PHE A 151 11.51 2.43 1.26
CA PHE A 151 11.25 1.65 0.06
C PHE A 151 11.91 0.27 0.13
N LEU A 152 13.23 0.22 0.36
CA LEU A 152 13.96 -1.04 0.48
C LEU A 152 13.44 -1.90 1.63
N GLY A 153 13.16 -1.29 2.79
CA GLY A 153 12.59 -1.99 3.93
C GLY A 153 11.23 -2.63 3.60
N SER A 154 10.35 -1.89 2.95
CA SER A 154 9.04 -2.40 2.55
C SER A 154 9.10 -3.47 1.46
N VAL A 155 10.05 -3.37 0.51
CA VAL A 155 10.32 -4.45 -0.48
C VAL A 155 10.68 -5.75 0.24
N VAL A 156 11.64 -5.69 1.18
CA VAL A 156 12.10 -6.89 1.90
C VAL A 156 10.99 -7.48 2.76
N ILE A 157 10.31 -6.66 3.57
CA ILE A 157 9.26 -7.13 4.49
C ILE A 157 8.08 -7.71 3.71
N GLY A 158 7.57 -6.98 2.71
CA GLY A 158 6.41 -7.40 1.92
C GLY A 158 6.67 -8.69 1.15
N ASN A 159 7.83 -8.78 0.47
CA ASN A 159 8.18 -10.00 -0.25
C ASN A 159 8.46 -11.18 0.69
N ALA A 160 9.02 -10.96 1.88
CA ALA A 160 9.30 -12.06 2.80
C ALA A 160 8.00 -12.71 3.28
N VAL A 161 7.01 -11.89 3.65
CA VAL A 161 5.69 -12.39 4.05
C VAL A 161 5.01 -13.12 2.91
N TRP A 162 4.93 -12.51 1.74
CA TRP A 162 4.22 -13.12 0.61
C TRP A 162 4.91 -14.39 0.10
N ALA A 163 6.24 -14.40 0.00
CA ALA A 163 7.00 -15.58 -0.40
C ALA A 163 6.77 -16.76 0.56
N LEU A 164 6.78 -16.52 1.87
CA LEU A 164 6.50 -17.55 2.86
C LEU A 164 5.05 -18.06 2.75
N SER A 165 4.08 -17.16 2.56
CA SER A 165 2.68 -17.53 2.38
C SER A 165 2.44 -18.37 1.12
N VAL A 166 2.96 -17.93 -0.03
CA VAL A 166 2.79 -18.61 -1.32
C VAL A 166 3.53 -19.95 -1.32
N PHE A 167 4.80 -19.97 -0.89
CA PHE A 167 5.57 -21.21 -0.82
C PHE A 167 4.93 -22.22 0.14
N GLY A 168 4.53 -21.78 1.33
CA GLY A 168 3.81 -22.63 2.28
C GLY A 168 2.53 -23.21 1.69
N GLY A 169 1.75 -22.39 0.97
CA GLY A 169 0.54 -22.83 0.26
C GLY A 169 0.83 -23.88 -0.80
N ILE A 170 1.86 -23.68 -1.62
CA ILE A 170 2.30 -24.65 -2.65
C ILE A 170 2.71 -25.97 -2.01
N GLU A 171 3.53 -25.93 -0.96
CA GLU A 171 4.02 -27.14 -0.28
C GLU A 171 2.88 -27.92 0.38
N VAL A 172 1.93 -27.24 1.01
CA VAL A 172 0.72 -27.87 1.56
C VAL A 172 -0.09 -28.51 0.43
N PHE A 173 -0.32 -27.78 -0.67
CA PHE A 173 -1.08 -28.29 -1.81
C PHE A 173 -0.45 -29.56 -2.41
N LYS A 174 0.87 -29.54 -2.65
CA LYS A 174 1.62 -30.70 -3.17
C LYS A 174 1.45 -31.92 -2.26
N ARG A 175 1.61 -31.74 -0.95
CA ARG A 175 1.52 -32.82 0.05
C ARG A 175 0.12 -33.44 0.16
N VAL A 176 -0.92 -32.62 -0.01
CA VAL A 176 -2.32 -33.07 0.15
C VAL A 176 -2.86 -33.67 -1.14
N PHE A 177 -2.58 -33.08 -2.30
CA PHE A 177 -3.27 -33.39 -3.55
C PHE A 177 -2.42 -34.07 -4.63
N LEU A 178 -1.10 -33.90 -4.59
CA LEU A 178 -0.20 -34.37 -5.66
C LEU A 178 0.75 -35.48 -5.20
N LYS A 179 0.31 -36.31 -4.24
CA LYS A 179 1.08 -37.46 -3.74
C LYS A 179 1.76 -38.26 -4.86
#